data_AF-A0A2E2U6F7-F1
#
_entry.id   AF-A0A2E2U6F7-F1
#
_cell.length_a   1.000
_cell.length_b   1.000
_cell.length_c   1.000
_cell.angle_alpha   90.00
_cell.angle_beta   90.00
_cell.angle_gamma   90.00
#
_symmetry.space_group_name_H-M   'P 1'
#
loop_
_entity.id
_entity.type
_entity.pdbx_description
1 polymer ?
#
loop_
_entity_poly.entity_id
_entity_poly.type
_entity_poly.pdbx_seq_one_letter_code
_entity_poly.pdbx_strand_id
1 'polypeptide(L)'
;MENQNNIREVTAPLELEQIKEYFADKSIVFLVDYQKSELKGPTFLTYLSNLDLPAEIKMQDSDYQQKEEILLCYMTTRSVYRTECLLYNIMYLLLKMRGTDTTNIILNPIFSSKEAEQFIKNHRDLLETWELFIESTTLYAQTCVEDLMDSETIKNNFEEVQDQEAIGSNVVNLFGLPAFMELFFSTPLKHTPKYFTCQFEDYMFRGKNLYSYYAVEENRVFKMFLAHIEGMIDVKAIAREVEKL
;
A
#
# COMPACT_ATOMS: atom_id res chain seq x y z
N MET A 1 -16.64 1.65 23.85
CA MET A 1 -15.90 2.86 24.28
C MET A 1 -14.71 2.50 25.20
N GLU A 2 -14.12 1.30 25.10
CA GLU A 2 -13.09 0.81 26.03
C GLU A 2 -11.63 0.96 25.55
N ASN A 3 -11.37 1.40 24.31
CA ASN A 3 -10.01 1.33 23.72
C ASN A 3 -9.17 2.62 23.75
N GLN A 4 -9.66 3.74 24.31
CA GLN A 4 -8.87 4.98 24.33
C GLN A 4 -7.73 4.97 25.37
N ASN A 5 -7.80 4.12 26.40
CA ASN A 5 -6.79 4.08 27.46
C ASN A 5 -5.45 3.41 27.06
N ASN A 6 -5.36 2.81 25.88
CA ASN A 6 -4.17 2.05 25.46
C ASN A 6 -3.34 2.78 24.39
N ILE A 7 -3.76 3.98 23.97
CA ILE A 7 -2.99 4.80 23.04
C ILE A 7 -2.06 5.70 23.84
N ARG A 8 -0.78 5.77 23.46
CA ARG A 8 0.21 6.68 24.05
C ARG A 8 0.66 7.67 23.00
N GLU A 9 0.31 8.94 23.17
CA GLU A 9 0.87 10.00 22.34
C GLU A 9 2.32 10.25 22.75
N VAL A 10 3.24 10.12 21.80
CA VAL A 10 4.69 10.19 22.05
C VAL A 10 5.40 10.93 20.92
N THR A 11 6.69 11.20 21.10
CA THR A 11 7.60 11.69 20.05
C THR A 11 8.68 10.66 19.78
N ALA A 12 9.30 10.70 18.60
CA ALA A 12 10.48 9.89 18.29
C ALA A 12 11.78 10.70 18.53
N PRO A 13 12.79 10.11 19.18
CA PRO A 13 12.81 8.75 19.72
C PRO A 13 11.94 8.58 20.99
N LEU A 14 11.38 7.39 21.19
CA LEU A 14 10.67 7.03 22.42
C LEU A 14 11.64 6.98 23.60
N GLU A 15 11.17 7.46 24.74
CA GLU A 15 11.87 7.37 26.02
C GLU A 15 11.88 5.93 26.54
N LEU A 16 12.93 5.56 27.29
CA LEU A 16 13.09 4.20 27.82
C LEU A 16 11.89 3.74 28.65
N GLU A 17 11.30 4.65 29.44
CA GLU A 17 10.14 4.33 30.27
C GLU A 17 8.89 4.02 29.43
N GLN A 18 8.72 4.66 28.26
CA GLN A 18 7.63 4.35 27.33
C GLN A 18 7.79 2.95 26.75
N ILE A 19 9.02 2.57 26.39
CA ILE A 19 9.32 1.22 25.89
C ILE A 19 9.03 0.17 26.97
N LYS A 20 9.49 0.41 28.21
CA LYS A 20 9.20 -0.48 29.35
C LYS A 20 7.71 -0.65 29.61
N GLU A 21 6.94 0.43 29.48
CA GLU A 21 5.49 0.41 29.65
C GLU A 21 4.83 -0.61 28.72
N TYR A 22 5.22 -0.65 27.44
CA TYR A 22 4.72 -1.65 26.49
C TYR A 22 5.13 -3.09 26.84
N PHE A 23 6.32 -3.29 27.43
CA PHE A 23 6.69 -4.63 27.91
C PHE A 23 5.89 -5.07 29.14
N ALA A 24 5.38 -4.13 29.92
CA ALA A 24 4.43 -4.41 31.01
C ALA A 24 3.00 -4.61 30.49
N ASP A 25 2.59 -3.87 29.44
CA ASP A 25 1.28 -3.98 28.81
C ASP A 25 1.38 -3.99 27.28
N LYS A 26 1.22 -5.20 26.71
CA LYS A 26 1.30 -5.46 25.27
C LYS A 26 0.10 -4.94 24.47
N SER A 27 -0.92 -4.40 25.13
CA SER A 27 -2.07 -3.79 24.46
C SER A 27 -1.82 -2.33 24.07
N ILE A 28 -0.71 -1.73 24.52
CA ILE A 28 -0.35 -0.36 24.22
C ILE A 28 0.02 -0.18 22.73
N VAL A 29 -0.49 0.90 22.15
CA VAL A 29 -0.14 1.37 20.81
C VAL A 29 0.40 2.80 20.92
N PHE A 30 1.55 3.06 20.31
CA PHE A 30 2.16 4.38 20.30
C PHE A 30 1.64 5.20 19.12
N LEU A 31 1.16 6.41 19.40
CA LEU A 31 0.79 7.38 18.39
C LEU A 31 1.87 8.47 18.35
N VAL A 32 2.76 8.39 17.36
CA VAL A 32 3.97 9.20 17.29
C VAL A 32 3.70 10.51 16.55
N ASP A 33 3.84 11.63 17.25
CA ASP A 33 3.68 12.99 16.72
C ASP A 33 4.84 13.33 15.79
N TYR A 34 4.63 13.24 14.47
CA TYR A 34 5.69 13.50 13.49
C TYR A 34 6.16 14.94 13.56
N GLN A 35 5.28 15.91 13.83
CA GLN A 35 5.64 17.33 13.88
C GLN A 35 6.60 17.63 15.03
N LYS A 36 6.35 17.06 16.22
CA LYS A 36 7.15 17.31 17.43
C LYS A 36 8.34 16.36 17.61
N SER A 37 8.42 15.29 16.83
CA SER A 37 9.55 14.36 16.88
C SER A 37 10.86 15.03 16.46
N GLU A 38 11.96 14.68 17.13
CA GLU A 38 13.31 15.11 16.75
C GLU A 38 13.71 14.46 15.42
N LEU A 39 13.39 13.18 15.25
CA LEU A 39 13.64 12.44 14.03
C LEU A 39 12.65 12.86 12.92
N LYS A 40 13.15 13.09 11.70
CA LYS A 40 12.38 13.43 10.50
C LYS A 40 12.73 12.53 9.31
N GLY A 41 11.89 12.56 8.29
CA GLY A 41 12.16 11.97 6.98
C GLY A 41 12.56 10.49 7.04
N PRO A 42 13.61 10.08 6.30
CA PRO A 42 14.04 8.67 6.26
C PRO A 42 14.49 8.12 7.62
N THR A 43 15.11 8.95 8.46
CA THR A 43 15.58 8.55 9.80
C THR A 43 14.40 8.21 10.71
N PHE A 44 13.31 8.97 10.63
CA PHE A 44 12.07 8.68 11.36
C PHE A 44 11.46 7.35 10.95
N LEU A 45 11.31 7.08 9.65
CA LEU A 45 10.75 5.81 9.17
C LEU A 45 11.64 4.62 9.50
N THR A 46 12.96 4.79 9.40
CA THR A 46 13.94 3.75 9.78
C THR A 46 13.83 3.43 11.27
N TYR A 47 13.70 4.46 12.10
CA TYR A 47 13.50 4.29 13.54
C TYR A 47 12.22 3.50 13.84
N LEU A 48 11.07 3.89 13.26
CA LEU A 48 9.82 3.17 13.48
C LEU A 48 9.85 1.73 12.96
N SER A 49 10.45 1.50 11.80
CA SER A 49 10.61 0.16 11.21
C SER A 49 11.43 -0.78 12.11
N ASN A 50 12.44 -0.23 12.79
CA ASN A 50 13.31 -0.98 13.71
C ASN A 50 12.77 -1.06 15.15
N LEU A 51 11.75 -0.26 15.49
CA LEU A 51 11.22 -0.19 16.85
C LEU A 51 10.60 -1.54 17.28
N ASP A 52 10.02 -2.28 16.33
CA ASP A 52 9.33 -3.57 16.56
C ASP A 52 8.23 -3.47 17.66
N LEU A 53 7.63 -2.28 17.78
CA LEU A 53 6.50 -1.98 18.66
C LEU A 53 5.30 -1.50 17.81
N PRO A 54 4.05 -1.72 18.25
CA PRO A 54 2.88 -1.16 17.60
C PRO A 54 2.92 0.38 17.64
N ALA A 55 3.18 1.00 16.49
CA ALA A 55 3.28 2.44 16.37
C ALA A 55 2.54 2.94 15.12
N GLU A 56 1.84 4.06 15.26
CA GLU A 56 1.16 4.77 14.18
C GLU A 56 1.57 6.25 14.18
N ILE A 57 1.42 6.92 13.04
CA ILE A 57 1.91 8.28 12.84
C ILE A 57 0.77 9.29 12.98
N LYS A 58 0.95 10.29 13.86
CA LYS A 58 0.06 11.44 13.98
C LYS A 58 0.56 12.59 13.11
N MET A 59 -0.31 13.02 12.18
CA MET A 59 -0.03 14.04 11.16
C MET A 59 -1.01 15.24 11.21
N GLN A 60 -1.94 15.28 12.16
CA GLN A 60 -3.04 16.27 12.19
C GLN A 60 -2.54 17.72 12.18
N ASP A 61 -1.43 17.99 12.88
CA ASP A 61 -0.88 19.34 13.05
C ASP A 61 0.31 19.63 12.13
N SER A 62 0.68 18.67 11.26
CA SER A 62 1.77 18.83 10.32
C SER A 62 1.41 19.77 9.18
N ASP A 63 2.38 20.55 8.69
CA ASP A 63 2.21 21.37 7.49
C ASP A 63 2.34 20.52 6.20
N TYR A 64 2.04 21.13 5.04
CA TYR A 64 2.14 20.46 3.74
C TYR A 64 3.53 19.88 3.48
N GLN A 65 4.60 20.62 3.80
CA GLN A 65 5.97 20.21 3.51
C GLN A 65 6.34 18.95 4.31
N GLN A 66 5.93 18.90 5.57
CA GLN A 66 6.12 17.73 6.43
C GLN A 66 5.34 16.50 5.94
N LYS A 67 4.07 16.70 5.52
CA LYS A 67 3.25 15.63 4.94
C LYS A 67 3.84 15.10 3.63
N GLU A 68 4.27 16.01 2.77
CA GLU A 68 4.90 15.68 1.48
C GLU A 68 6.20 14.89 1.69
N GLU A 69 7.10 15.39 2.54
CA GLU A 69 8.38 14.75 2.84
C GLU A 69 8.21 13.31 3.32
N ILE A 70 7.39 13.09 4.35
CA ILE A 70 7.26 11.75 4.95
C ILE A 70 6.61 10.75 4.00
N LEU A 71 5.64 11.20 3.19
CA LEU A 71 4.98 10.34 2.21
C LEU A 71 5.95 9.96 1.08
N LEU A 72 6.75 10.92 0.58
CA LEU A 72 7.79 10.64 -0.41
C LEU A 72 8.83 9.65 0.12
N CYS A 73 9.29 9.84 1.35
CA CYS A 73 10.23 8.90 1.99
C CYS A 73 9.61 7.50 2.07
N TYR A 74 8.34 7.40 2.43
CA TYR A 74 7.63 6.13 2.53
C TYR A 74 7.41 5.46 1.17
N MET A 75 7.13 6.24 0.12
CA MET A 75 6.89 5.74 -1.23
C MET A 75 8.17 5.30 -1.97
N THR A 76 9.34 5.70 -1.49
CA THR A 76 10.64 5.45 -2.15
C THR A 76 11.59 4.58 -1.35
N THR A 77 11.32 4.35 -0.05
CA THR A 77 12.18 3.51 0.79
C THR A 77 12.18 2.04 0.35
N ARG A 78 13.29 1.36 0.65
CA ARG A 78 13.49 -0.08 0.41
C ARG A 78 13.15 -0.94 1.64
N SER A 79 12.92 -0.31 2.79
CA SER A 79 12.47 -1.02 3.98
C SER A 79 10.95 -1.17 3.93
N VAL A 80 10.46 -2.40 4.09
CA VAL A 80 9.03 -2.64 4.24
C VAL A 80 8.62 -2.35 5.67
N TYR A 81 7.82 -1.30 5.84
CA TYR A 81 7.21 -0.89 7.10
C TYR A 81 5.74 -0.57 6.86
N ARG A 82 4.84 -1.08 7.69
CA ARG A 82 3.40 -0.82 7.56
C ARG A 82 2.98 0.28 8.53
N THR A 83 2.36 1.34 8.01
CA THR A 83 1.69 2.40 8.76
C THR A 83 0.40 2.74 8.02
N GLU A 84 -0.73 2.61 8.70
CA GLU A 84 -2.04 2.84 8.11
C GLU A 84 -2.19 4.31 7.72
N CYS A 85 -1.64 5.24 8.52
CA CYS A 85 -1.70 6.67 8.24
C CYS A 85 -1.16 7.00 6.84
N LEU A 86 0.04 6.53 6.48
CA LEU A 86 0.62 6.82 5.16
C LEU A 86 -0.04 5.99 4.05
N LEU A 87 -0.39 4.72 4.32
CA LEU A 87 -1.00 3.83 3.33
C LEU A 87 -2.37 4.30 2.86
N TYR A 88 -3.27 4.68 3.78
CA TYR A 88 -4.57 5.23 3.41
C TYR A 88 -4.44 6.55 2.64
N ASN A 89 -3.40 7.34 2.90
CA ASN A 89 -3.18 8.58 2.15
C ASN A 89 -2.59 8.34 0.76
N ILE A 90 -1.75 7.32 0.57
CA ILE A 90 -1.32 6.90 -0.76
C ILE A 90 -2.50 6.33 -1.54
N MET A 91 -3.33 5.48 -0.92
CA MET A 91 -4.59 4.99 -1.49
C MET A 91 -5.48 6.16 -1.92
N TYR A 92 -5.66 7.18 -1.07
CA TYR A 92 -6.42 8.37 -1.41
C TYR A 92 -5.89 9.07 -2.66
N LEU A 93 -4.57 9.29 -2.74
CA LEU A 93 -3.95 9.98 -3.88
C LEU A 93 -4.07 9.18 -5.18
N LEU A 94 -3.82 7.87 -5.15
CA LEU A 94 -3.95 6.99 -6.31
C LEU A 94 -5.40 6.96 -6.79
N LEU A 95 -6.37 6.71 -5.91
CA LEU A 95 -7.79 6.66 -6.28
C LEU A 95 -8.30 8.02 -6.78
N LYS A 96 -7.88 9.13 -6.17
CA LYS A 96 -8.20 10.48 -6.64
C LYS A 96 -7.62 10.74 -8.04
N MET A 97 -6.39 10.30 -8.31
CA MET A 97 -5.77 10.40 -9.64
C MET A 97 -6.50 9.54 -10.69
N ARG A 98 -7.22 8.50 -10.29
CA ARG A 98 -8.10 7.68 -11.15
C ARG A 98 -9.53 8.23 -11.26
N GLY A 99 -9.87 9.29 -10.54
CA GLY A 99 -11.23 9.83 -10.50
C GLY A 99 -12.23 8.95 -9.73
N THR A 100 -11.74 8.07 -8.85
CA THR A 100 -12.60 7.24 -7.98
C THR A 100 -13.03 8.03 -6.74
N ASP A 101 -14.33 7.99 -6.42
CA ASP A 101 -14.86 8.62 -5.21
C ASP A 101 -14.40 7.86 -3.96
N THR A 102 -13.80 8.60 -3.02
CA THR A 102 -13.24 8.07 -1.77
C THR A 102 -13.93 8.65 -0.54
N THR A 103 -14.96 9.48 -0.72
CA THR A 103 -15.58 10.30 0.34
C THR A 103 -16.07 9.48 1.54
N ASN A 104 -16.58 8.27 1.30
CA ASN A 104 -17.11 7.39 2.35
C ASN A 104 -16.13 6.29 2.79
N ILE A 105 -14.93 6.25 2.21
CA ILE A 105 -13.92 5.23 2.47
C ILE A 105 -12.79 5.81 3.31
N ILE A 106 -12.37 7.04 3.00
CA ILE A 106 -11.23 7.70 3.64
C ILE A 106 -11.76 8.87 4.45
N LEU A 107 -11.99 8.63 5.73
CA LEU A 107 -12.70 9.56 6.59
C LEU A 107 -11.84 10.76 7.04
N ASN A 108 -10.52 10.57 7.18
CA ASN A 108 -9.60 11.58 7.71
C ASN A 108 -8.26 11.58 6.96
N PRO A 109 -8.22 12.02 5.68
CA PRO A 109 -6.96 12.16 4.96
C PRO A 109 -6.06 13.22 5.61
N ILE A 110 -4.73 13.03 5.58
CA ILE A 110 -3.76 14.02 6.08
C ILE A 110 -3.71 15.25 5.15
N PHE A 111 -4.03 15.06 3.87
CA PHE A 111 -4.12 16.14 2.88
C PHE A 111 -5.56 16.63 2.73
N SER A 112 -5.73 17.94 2.75
CA SER A 112 -6.91 18.59 2.17
C SER A 112 -7.00 18.32 0.67
N SER A 113 -8.16 18.55 0.04
CA SER A 113 -8.31 18.34 -1.42
C SER A 113 -7.28 19.13 -2.23
N LYS A 114 -7.01 20.38 -1.84
CA LYS A 114 -6.03 21.24 -2.52
C LYS A 114 -4.61 20.73 -2.36
N GLU A 115 -4.23 20.31 -1.16
CA GLU A 115 -2.90 19.72 -0.93
C GLU A 115 -2.73 18.41 -1.70
N ALA A 116 -3.79 17.59 -1.79
CA ALA A 116 -3.75 16.34 -2.57
C ALA A 116 -3.60 16.61 -4.07
N GLU A 117 -4.33 17.58 -4.62
CA GLU A 117 -4.18 18.02 -6.01
C GLU A 117 -2.77 18.56 -6.28
N GLN A 118 -2.21 19.32 -5.33
CA GLN A 118 -0.85 19.83 -5.39
C GLN A 118 0.18 18.69 -5.38
N PHE A 119 0.04 17.71 -4.49
CA PHE A 119 0.93 16.55 -4.41
C PHE A 119 0.88 15.74 -5.71
N ILE A 120 -0.32 15.42 -6.21
CA ILE A 120 -0.50 14.68 -7.47
C ILE A 120 0.15 15.42 -8.64
N LYS A 121 0.02 16.75 -8.68
CA LYS A 121 0.65 17.56 -9.73
C LYS A 121 2.18 17.52 -9.64
N ASN A 122 2.73 17.61 -8.44
CA ASN A 122 4.18 17.71 -8.23
C ASN A 122 4.91 16.36 -8.37
N HIS A 123 4.23 15.26 -8.03
CA HIS A 123 4.81 13.91 -7.95
C HIS A 123 4.08 12.90 -8.84
N ARG A 124 3.57 13.38 -9.98
CA ARG A 124 2.81 12.58 -10.94
C ARG A 124 3.57 11.31 -11.36
N ASP A 125 4.82 11.45 -11.77
CA ASP A 125 5.64 10.34 -12.27
C ASP A 125 5.79 9.22 -11.23
N LEU A 126 5.95 9.58 -9.95
CA LEU A 126 6.03 8.62 -8.85
C LEU A 126 4.70 7.87 -8.66
N LEU A 127 3.58 8.60 -8.68
CA LEU A 127 2.24 7.99 -8.54
C LEU A 127 1.89 7.12 -9.76
N GLU A 128 2.24 7.54 -10.97
CA GLU A 128 2.04 6.76 -12.20
C GLU A 128 2.92 5.51 -12.20
N THR A 129 4.13 5.57 -11.63
CA THR A 129 4.98 4.38 -11.42
C THR A 129 4.32 3.39 -10.45
N TRP A 130 3.75 3.88 -9.35
CA TRP A 130 2.96 3.04 -8.43
C TRP A 130 1.71 2.45 -9.10
N GLU A 131 0.95 3.25 -9.86
CA GLU A 131 -0.21 2.77 -10.63
C GLU A 131 0.20 1.67 -11.61
N LEU A 132 1.24 1.91 -12.41
CA LEU A 132 1.74 0.94 -13.39
C LEU A 132 2.15 -0.37 -12.72
N PHE A 133 2.86 -0.31 -11.59
CA PHE A 133 3.24 -1.52 -10.85
C PHE A 133 2.02 -2.30 -10.38
N ILE A 134 1.02 -1.61 -9.80
CA ILE A 134 -0.22 -2.25 -9.30
C ILE A 134 -1.02 -2.84 -10.47
N GLU A 135 -1.20 -2.10 -11.57
CA GLU A 135 -1.84 -2.61 -12.80
C GLU A 135 -1.13 -3.84 -13.34
N SER A 136 0.20 -3.85 -13.26
CA SER A 136 1.05 -4.96 -13.71
C SER A 136 0.94 -6.22 -12.85
N THR A 137 0.39 -6.13 -11.64
CA THR A 137 0.10 -7.32 -10.83
C THR A 137 -0.94 -8.24 -11.48
N THR A 138 -1.68 -7.77 -12.48
CA THR A 138 -2.55 -8.63 -13.30
C THR A 138 -1.75 -9.65 -14.14
N LEU A 139 -0.52 -9.32 -14.54
CA LEU A 139 0.41 -10.27 -15.16
C LEU A 139 0.94 -11.25 -14.11
N TYR A 140 1.31 -10.73 -12.93
CA TYR A 140 1.78 -11.56 -11.82
C TYR A 140 0.73 -12.58 -11.36
N ALA A 141 -0.54 -12.22 -11.32
CA ALA A 141 -1.62 -13.13 -10.98
C ALA A 141 -1.67 -14.35 -11.93
N GLN A 142 -1.35 -14.16 -13.22
CA GLN A 142 -1.32 -15.25 -14.21
C GLN A 142 -0.15 -16.20 -13.96
N THR A 143 1.01 -15.71 -13.52
CA THR A 143 2.16 -16.57 -13.18
C THR A 143 1.97 -17.34 -11.88
N CYS A 144 1.03 -16.93 -11.04
CA CYS A 144 0.69 -17.66 -9.81
C CYS A 144 -0.10 -18.95 -10.08
N VAL A 145 -0.54 -19.19 -11.32
CA VAL A 145 -1.32 -20.36 -11.72
C VAL A 145 -0.55 -21.11 -12.80
N GLU A 146 -0.12 -22.34 -12.50
CA GLU A 146 0.76 -23.14 -13.39
C GLU A 146 0.17 -23.34 -14.81
N ASP A 147 -1.14 -23.49 -14.93
CA ASP A 147 -1.81 -23.80 -16.20
C ASP A 147 -2.16 -22.58 -17.08
N LEU A 148 -1.92 -21.34 -16.62
CA LEU A 148 -2.29 -20.14 -17.37
C LEU A 148 -1.18 -19.64 -18.27
N MET A 149 -0.15 -19.02 -17.69
CA MET A 149 0.99 -18.49 -18.41
C MET A 149 2.23 -18.58 -17.54
N ASP A 150 3.27 -19.21 -18.05
CA ASP A 150 4.59 -19.14 -17.43
C ASP A 150 5.21 -17.74 -17.61
N SER A 151 6.21 -17.43 -16.77
CA SER A 151 6.87 -16.14 -16.77
C SER A 151 7.60 -15.85 -18.09
N GLU A 152 8.13 -16.87 -18.78
CA GLU A 152 8.80 -16.69 -20.07
C GLU A 152 7.82 -16.22 -21.15
N THR A 153 6.63 -16.81 -21.20
CA THR A 153 5.57 -16.43 -22.13
C THR A 153 5.12 -14.99 -21.88
N ILE A 154 5.00 -14.57 -20.62
CA ILE A 154 4.66 -13.17 -20.32
C ILE A 154 5.80 -12.24 -20.73
N LYS A 155 7.05 -12.54 -20.38
CA LYS A 155 8.23 -11.73 -20.74
C LYS A 155 8.41 -11.58 -22.26
N ASN A 156 7.97 -12.55 -23.06
CA ASN A 156 8.01 -12.47 -24.51
C ASN A 156 6.93 -11.55 -25.12
N ASN A 157 5.84 -11.26 -24.38
CA ASN A 157 4.70 -10.49 -24.87
C ASN A 157 4.59 -9.08 -24.25
N PHE A 158 5.25 -8.84 -23.12
CA PHE A 158 5.20 -7.58 -22.38
C PHE A 158 6.59 -7.03 -22.13
N GLU A 159 6.70 -5.69 -22.04
CA GLU A 159 7.96 -5.04 -21.70
C GLU A 159 8.43 -5.48 -20.31
N GLU A 160 9.70 -5.84 -20.20
CA GLU A 160 10.32 -6.27 -18.96
C GLU A 160 10.99 -5.08 -18.24
N VAL A 161 10.79 -4.99 -16.93
CA VAL A 161 11.49 -4.04 -16.04
C VAL A 161 12.42 -4.84 -15.13
N GLN A 162 13.73 -4.78 -15.44
CA GLN A 162 14.80 -5.43 -14.68
C GLN A 162 15.52 -4.42 -13.76
N ASP A 163 14.75 -3.70 -12.94
CA ASP A 163 15.29 -2.73 -12.00
C ASP A 163 14.72 -3.01 -10.60
N GLN A 164 15.59 -3.46 -9.68
CA GLN A 164 15.23 -3.68 -8.28
C GLN A 164 14.76 -2.38 -7.60
N GLU A 165 15.17 -1.24 -8.12
CA GLU A 165 14.87 0.07 -7.58
C GLU A 165 13.65 0.75 -8.21
N ALA A 166 13.01 0.11 -9.19
CA ALA A 166 11.88 0.67 -9.94
C ALA A 166 10.71 1.15 -9.06
N ILE A 167 10.50 0.51 -7.90
CA ILE A 167 9.37 0.82 -7.01
C ILE A 167 9.78 0.73 -5.54
N GLY A 168 9.28 1.66 -4.72
CA GLY A 168 9.48 1.61 -3.26
C GLY A 168 8.82 0.37 -2.66
N SER A 169 9.50 -0.25 -1.69
CA SER A 169 9.11 -1.56 -1.18
C SER A 169 7.79 -1.56 -0.44
N ASN A 170 7.31 -0.41 0.04
CA ASN A 170 6.03 -0.30 0.75
C ASN A 170 4.79 -0.42 -0.14
N VAL A 171 4.94 -0.41 -1.48
CA VAL A 171 3.82 -0.61 -2.41
C VAL A 171 3.04 -1.88 -2.11
N VAL A 172 3.73 -2.94 -1.67
CA VAL A 172 3.13 -4.24 -1.39
C VAL A 172 2.15 -4.22 -0.21
N ASN A 173 2.27 -3.24 0.69
CA ASN A 173 1.35 -3.12 1.81
C ASN A 173 -0.05 -2.67 1.39
N LEU A 174 -0.21 -2.07 0.20
CA LEU A 174 -1.51 -1.66 -0.33
C LEU A 174 -2.43 -2.84 -0.61
N PHE A 175 -1.89 -4.01 -0.96
CA PHE A 175 -2.70 -5.21 -1.25
C PHE A 175 -3.47 -5.71 -0.03
N GLY A 176 -2.97 -5.41 1.17
CA GLY A 176 -3.62 -5.70 2.45
C GLY A 176 -4.48 -4.56 2.98
N LEU A 177 -4.81 -3.54 2.17
CA LEU A 177 -5.77 -2.51 2.57
C LEU A 177 -7.20 -2.95 2.19
N PRO A 178 -8.18 -2.83 3.10
CA PRO A 178 -9.57 -3.14 2.80
C PRO A 178 -10.10 -2.37 1.57
N ALA A 179 -10.74 -3.09 0.66
CA ALA A 179 -11.37 -2.58 -0.56
C ALA A 179 -10.42 -1.88 -1.57
N PHE A 180 -9.11 -1.79 -1.29
CA PHE A 180 -8.20 -1.05 -2.16
C PHE A 180 -8.15 -1.63 -3.57
N MET A 181 -7.96 -2.94 -3.68
CA MET A 181 -7.80 -3.61 -4.97
C MET A 181 -9.08 -3.51 -5.81
N GLU A 182 -10.24 -3.71 -5.20
CA GLU A 182 -11.54 -3.59 -5.85
C GLU A 182 -11.79 -2.17 -6.37
N LEU A 183 -11.49 -1.15 -5.55
CA LEU A 183 -11.64 0.25 -5.94
C LEU A 183 -10.65 0.63 -7.03
N PHE A 184 -9.39 0.21 -6.92
CA PHE A 184 -8.34 0.50 -7.89
C PHE A 184 -8.70 -0.06 -9.27
N PHE A 185 -9.12 -1.33 -9.33
CA PHE A 185 -9.51 -2.01 -10.56
C PHE A 185 -10.98 -1.78 -10.99
N SER A 186 -11.74 -0.96 -10.26
CA SER A 186 -13.08 -0.52 -10.70
C SER A 186 -13.04 0.43 -11.90
N THR A 187 -11.85 0.93 -12.24
CA THR A 187 -11.59 1.80 -13.37
C THR A 187 -10.65 1.13 -14.37
N PRO A 188 -10.79 1.37 -15.70
CA PRO A 188 -9.93 0.76 -16.71
C PRO A 188 -8.45 1.05 -16.48
N LEU A 189 -7.59 0.11 -16.91
CA LEU A 189 -6.14 0.30 -16.87
C LEU A 189 -5.75 1.54 -17.67
N LYS A 190 -4.86 2.36 -17.12
CA LYS A 190 -4.32 3.55 -17.80
C LYS A 190 -3.04 3.24 -18.54
N HIS A 191 -2.24 2.31 -18.03
CA HIS A 191 -0.96 1.95 -18.62
C HIS A 191 -1.03 0.57 -19.26
N THR A 192 -0.11 0.33 -20.20
CA THR A 192 0.17 -1.03 -20.64
C THR A 192 0.97 -1.74 -19.54
N PRO A 193 0.46 -2.86 -18.98
CA PRO A 193 1.18 -3.64 -17.97
C PRO A 193 2.60 -4.03 -18.42
N LYS A 194 3.54 -4.04 -17.47
CA LYS A 194 4.93 -4.46 -17.68
C LYS A 194 5.29 -5.59 -16.74
N TYR A 195 6.23 -6.44 -17.11
CA TYR A 195 6.68 -7.52 -16.23
C TYR A 195 7.84 -7.04 -15.35
N PHE A 196 7.56 -6.79 -14.07
CA PHE A 196 8.55 -6.32 -13.09
C PHE A 196 9.34 -7.48 -12.51
N THR A 197 10.29 -8.02 -13.27
CA THR A 197 11.00 -9.28 -12.97
C THR A 197 11.52 -9.33 -11.54
N CYS A 198 12.29 -8.33 -11.13
CA CYS A 198 12.87 -8.30 -9.78
C CYS A 198 11.78 -8.31 -8.69
N GLN A 199 10.75 -7.50 -8.84
CA GLN A 199 9.68 -7.42 -7.86
C GLN A 199 8.77 -8.64 -7.84
N PHE A 200 8.59 -9.32 -8.97
CA PHE A 200 7.70 -10.47 -9.09
C PHE A 200 8.38 -11.77 -8.66
N GLU A 201 9.69 -11.90 -8.88
CA GLU A 201 10.42 -13.16 -8.73
C GLU A 201 11.36 -13.17 -7.51
N ASP A 202 11.94 -12.02 -7.12
CA ASP A 202 12.92 -11.99 -6.03
C ASP A 202 12.30 -11.90 -4.62
N TYR A 203 13.07 -12.32 -3.62
CA TYR A 203 12.74 -12.20 -2.20
C TYR A 203 13.13 -10.82 -1.62
N MET A 204 12.72 -9.73 -2.29
CA MET A 204 13.20 -8.37 -1.98
C MET A 204 12.36 -7.62 -0.92
N PHE A 205 11.17 -8.11 -0.56
CA PHE A 205 10.29 -7.44 0.39
C PHE A 205 10.51 -8.01 1.81
N ARG A 206 11.52 -7.49 2.52
CA ARG A 206 11.94 -7.98 3.86
C ARG A 206 12.22 -9.49 3.87
N GLY A 207 12.90 -9.98 2.83
CA GLY A 207 13.24 -11.40 2.66
C GLY A 207 12.07 -12.28 2.22
N LYS A 208 10.94 -11.69 1.82
CA LYS A 208 9.77 -12.38 1.26
C LYS A 208 9.57 -11.99 -0.19
N ASN A 209 8.90 -12.87 -0.94
CA ASN A 209 8.45 -12.61 -2.30
C ASN A 209 7.14 -11.80 -2.32
N LEU A 210 6.73 -11.35 -3.51
CA LEU A 210 5.48 -10.59 -3.70
C LEU A 210 4.24 -11.38 -3.24
N TYR A 211 4.18 -12.69 -3.50
CA TYR A 211 3.06 -13.55 -3.14
C TYR A 211 2.68 -13.42 -1.66
N SER A 212 3.69 -13.32 -0.77
CA SER A 212 3.49 -13.19 0.68
C SER A 212 2.71 -11.94 1.10
N TYR A 213 2.64 -10.93 0.24
CA TYR A 213 1.88 -9.68 0.45
C TYR A 213 0.65 -9.61 -0.46
N TYR A 214 0.70 -10.27 -1.61
CA TYR A 214 -0.35 -10.22 -2.63
C TYR A 214 -1.50 -11.21 -2.34
N ALA A 215 -1.18 -12.42 -1.89
CA ALA A 215 -2.15 -13.48 -1.59
C ALA A 215 -2.71 -13.37 -0.16
N VAL A 216 -3.31 -12.21 0.15
CA VAL A 216 -3.89 -11.89 1.48
C VAL A 216 -5.42 -11.89 1.43
N GLU A 217 -6.06 -11.91 2.61
CA GLU A 217 -7.53 -11.97 2.74
C GLU A 217 -8.20 -10.77 2.04
N GLU A 218 -7.59 -9.60 2.20
CA GLU A 218 -8.10 -8.32 1.73
C GLU A 218 -7.99 -8.15 0.21
N ASN A 219 -7.08 -8.87 -0.47
CA ASN A 219 -6.95 -8.84 -1.92
C ASN A 219 -8.03 -9.72 -2.59
N ARG A 220 -9.28 -9.27 -2.52
CA ARG A 220 -10.42 -10.01 -3.06
C ARG A 220 -10.40 -10.13 -4.58
N VAL A 221 -9.75 -9.20 -5.28
CA VAL A 221 -9.57 -9.26 -6.74
C VAL A 221 -8.78 -10.52 -7.11
N PHE A 222 -7.66 -10.78 -6.44
CA PHE A 222 -6.88 -12.00 -6.68
C PHE A 222 -7.64 -13.27 -6.29
N LYS A 223 -8.37 -13.25 -5.18
CA LYS A 223 -9.21 -14.39 -4.78
C LYS A 223 -10.31 -14.70 -5.78
N MET A 224 -10.99 -13.67 -6.30
CA MET A 224 -12.03 -13.83 -7.31
C MET A 224 -11.44 -14.38 -8.61
N PHE A 225 -10.23 -13.93 -8.98
CA PHE A 225 -9.48 -14.50 -10.09
C PHE A 225 -9.21 -16.00 -9.88
N LEU A 226 -8.66 -16.41 -8.73
CA LEU A 226 -8.42 -17.82 -8.43
C LEU A 226 -9.72 -18.65 -8.42
N ALA A 227 -10.77 -18.15 -7.77
CA ALA A 227 -12.07 -18.84 -7.72
C ALA A 227 -12.70 -19.02 -9.12
N HIS A 228 -12.45 -18.08 -10.05
CA HIS A 228 -12.86 -18.23 -11.43
C HIS A 228 -12.09 -19.34 -12.15
N ILE A 229 -10.77 -19.37 -11.99
CA ILE A 229 -9.90 -20.41 -12.56
C ILE A 229 -10.25 -21.80 -12.03
N GLU A 230 -10.53 -21.92 -10.73
CA GLU A 230 -10.92 -23.16 -10.07
C GLU A 230 -12.36 -23.60 -10.41
N GLY A 231 -13.09 -22.82 -11.22
CA GLY A 231 -14.46 -23.12 -11.61
C GLY A 231 -15.49 -22.95 -10.49
N MET A 232 -15.13 -22.32 -9.36
CA MET A 232 -16.06 -21.98 -8.28
C MET A 232 -17.02 -20.85 -8.70
N ILE A 233 -16.61 -20.02 -9.67
CA ILE A 233 -17.39 -18.90 -10.19
C ILE A 233 -17.53 -19.04 -11.72
N ASP A 234 -18.78 -19.16 -12.19
CA ASP A 234 -19.14 -19.13 -13.61
C ASP A 234 -19.52 -17.70 -14.05
N VAL A 235 -18.71 -17.12 -14.95
CA VAL A 235 -18.94 -15.78 -15.53
C VAL A 235 -20.30 -15.69 -16.24
N LYS A 236 -20.77 -16.79 -16.86
CA LYS A 236 -22.10 -16.81 -17.49
C LYS A 236 -23.23 -16.78 -16.48
N ALA A 237 -23.01 -17.27 -15.26
CA ALA A 237 -23.97 -17.17 -14.18
C ALA A 237 -24.00 -15.74 -13.62
N ILE A 238 -22.83 -15.11 -13.44
CA ILE A 238 -22.74 -13.69 -13.01
C ILE A 238 -23.44 -12.77 -14.02
N ALA A 239 -23.14 -12.91 -15.32
CA ALA A 239 -23.73 -12.07 -16.36
C ALA A 239 -25.26 -12.13 -16.36
N ARG A 240 -25.83 -13.32 -16.13
CA ARG A 240 -27.28 -13.54 -16.03
C ARG A 240 -27.92 -12.87 -14.81
N GLU A 241 -27.19 -12.66 -13.72
CA GLU A 241 -27.69 -11.94 -12.55
C GLU A 241 -27.51 -10.42 -12.70
N VAL A 242 -26.47 -9.95 -13.37
CA VAL A 242 -26.27 -8.52 -13.67
C VAL A 242 -27.34 -7.98 -14.61
N GLU A 243 -27.78 -8.77 -15.60
CA GLU A 243 -28.88 -8.39 -16.50
C GLU A 243 -30.24 -8.25 -15.81
N LYS A 244 -30.38 -8.73 -14.56
CA LYS A 244 -31.62 -8.61 -13.77
C LYS A 244 -31.64 -7.38 -12.84
N LEU A 245 -30.52 -6.68 -12.69
CA LEU A 245 -30.37 -5.46 -11.88
C LEU A 245 -30.63 -4.21 -12.73
#